data_AF-A0A9D6TCT5-F1
#
_entry.id   AF-A0A9D6TCT5-F1
#
_cell.length_a   1.000
_cell.length_b   1.000
_cell.length_c   1.000
_cell.angle_alpha   90.00
_cell.angle_beta   90.00
_cell.angle_gamma   90.00
#
_symmetry.space_group_name_H-M   'P 1'
#
loop_
_entity.id
_entity.type
_entity.pdbx_description
1 polymer ?
#
loop_
_entity_poly.entity_id
_entity_poly.type
_entity_poly.pdbx_seq_one_letter_code
_entity_poly.pdbx_strand_id
1 'polypeptide(L)'
;MKRLTVTLLLALALSSPATAAWAEGQPLPQSDDYDDSQAHPLRIAGYLLHPIGYTFEWLLFRPIHRLVSQPGLAQVFGHRAHGDDAAVGAR
;
A
#
# COMPACT_ATOMS: atom_id res chain seq x y z
N MET A 1 38.20 0.84 -3.01
CA MET A 1 37.47 -0.34 -3.56
C MET A 1 36.15 -0.63 -2.84
N LYS A 2 36.08 -0.59 -1.50
CA LYS A 2 34.84 -0.86 -0.71
C LYS A 2 33.65 0.08 -0.99
N ARG A 3 33.91 1.33 -1.36
CA ARG A 3 32.86 2.32 -1.66
C ARG A 3 32.13 2.01 -2.96
N LEU A 4 32.86 1.54 -3.98
CA LEU A 4 32.30 1.16 -5.27
C LEU A 4 31.46 -0.11 -5.18
N THR A 5 31.84 -1.08 -4.34
CA THR A 5 31.01 -2.26 -4.09
C THR A 5 29.72 -1.91 -3.36
N VAL A 6 29.73 -0.96 -2.43
CA VAL A 6 28.52 -0.50 -1.74
C VAL A 6 27.59 0.27 -2.68
N THR A 7 28.10 1.17 -3.53
CA THR A 7 27.25 1.84 -4.52
C THR A 7 26.73 0.89 -5.60
N LEU A 8 27.51 -0.11 -6.03
CA LEU A 8 27.06 -1.10 -7.00
C LEU A 8 25.97 -2.02 -6.42
N LEU A 9 26.11 -2.45 -5.16
CA LEU A 9 25.08 -3.23 -4.46
C LEU A 9 23.82 -2.42 -4.20
N LEU A 10 23.94 -1.13 -3.89
CA LEU A 10 22.79 -0.23 -3.70
C LEU A 10 22.06 0.05 -5.01
N ALA A 11 22.80 0.25 -6.11
CA ALA A 11 22.23 0.41 -7.44
C ALA A 11 21.54 -0.89 -7.92
N LEU A 12 22.13 -2.06 -7.62
CA LEU A 12 21.54 -3.36 -7.96
C LEU A 12 20.25 -3.62 -7.16
N ALA A 13 20.22 -3.26 -5.87
CA ALA A 13 19.03 -3.36 -5.02
C ALA A 13 17.89 -2.42 -5.45
N LEU A 14 18.22 -1.25 -6.03
CA LEU A 14 17.22 -0.33 -6.61
C LEU A 14 16.79 -0.72 -8.03
N SER A 15 17.54 -1.57 -8.73
CA SER A 15 17.21 -2.05 -10.06
C SER A 15 16.31 -3.28 -10.09
N SER A 16 15.93 -3.83 -8.92
CA SER A 16 14.96 -4.93 -8.86
C SER A 16 13.64 -4.50 -9.48
N PRO A 17 13.22 -5.07 -10.63
CA PRO A 17 11.85 -4.95 -11.04
C PRO A 17 11.06 -5.78 -10.02
N ALA A 18 10.44 -5.12 -9.04
CA ALA A 18 9.39 -5.72 -8.22
C ALA A 18 8.20 -6.21 -9.09
N THR A 19 8.24 -5.95 -10.41
CA THR A 19 7.35 -6.51 -11.42
C THR A 19 7.66 -7.96 -11.82
N ALA A 20 8.84 -8.52 -11.50
CA ALA A 20 9.16 -9.90 -11.90
C ALA A 20 8.58 -10.98 -10.96
N ALA A 21 8.24 -10.66 -9.72
CA ALA A 21 7.73 -11.65 -8.76
C ALA A 21 6.29 -12.11 -9.03
N TRP A 22 5.60 -11.51 -10.00
CA TRP A 22 4.21 -11.82 -10.38
C TRP A 22 4.07 -12.20 -11.87
N ALA A 23 5.19 -12.33 -12.59
CA ALA A 23 5.20 -12.48 -14.05
C ALA A 23 5.12 -13.93 -14.54
N GLU A 24 5.24 -14.93 -13.67
CA GLU A 24 5.07 -16.33 -14.07
C GLU A 24 3.59 -16.72 -14.09
N GLY A 25 2.98 -16.63 -15.27
CA GLY A 25 1.69 -17.26 -15.57
C GLY A 25 0.44 -16.41 -15.39
N GLN A 26 0.55 -15.12 -15.06
CA GLN A 26 -0.61 -14.23 -15.16
C GLN A 26 -0.88 -13.93 -16.65
N PRO A 27 -2.07 -14.26 -17.19
CA PRO A 27 -2.43 -13.79 -18.51
C PRO A 27 -2.29 -12.26 -18.53
N LEU A 28 -1.66 -11.74 -19.59
CA LEU A 28 -1.57 -10.30 -19.77
C LEU A 28 -2.99 -9.73 -19.64
N PRO A 29 -3.22 -8.77 -18.72
CA PRO A 29 -4.55 -8.23 -18.54
C PRO A 29 -5.01 -7.70 -19.90
N GLN A 30 -6.11 -8.26 -20.42
CA GLN A 30 -6.74 -7.75 -21.62
C GLN A 30 -7.15 -6.31 -21.31
N SER A 31 -6.64 -5.36 -22.08
CA SER A 31 -7.08 -3.97 -21.97
C SER A 31 -8.56 -3.94 -22.28
N ASP A 32 -9.36 -3.43 -21.34
CA ASP A 32 -10.77 -3.13 -21.59
C ASP A 32 -10.87 -2.13 -22.74
N ASP A 33 -11.84 -2.32 -23.63
CA ASP A 33 -12.03 -1.41 -24.76
C ASP A 33 -12.59 -0.08 -24.23
N TYR A 34 -12.06 1.03 -24.77
CA TYR A 34 -12.51 2.35 -24.36
C TYR A 34 -13.95 2.61 -24.81
N ASP A 35 -14.80 2.99 -23.86
CA ASP A 35 -16.17 3.46 -24.08
C ASP A 35 -16.29 4.92 -23.59
N ASP A 36 -16.90 5.78 -24.41
CA ASP A 36 -17.16 7.18 -24.10
C ASP A 36 -18.01 7.37 -22.83
N SER A 37 -18.81 6.36 -22.45
CA SER A 37 -19.53 6.36 -21.17
C SER A 37 -18.59 6.43 -19.95
N GLN A 38 -17.31 6.05 -20.13
CA GLN A 38 -16.27 6.08 -19.10
C GLN A 38 -15.49 7.40 -19.06
N ALA A 39 -15.87 8.42 -19.85
CA ALA A 39 -15.24 9.73 -19.85
C ALA A 39 -15.57 10.51 -18.56
N HIS A 40 -14.75 10.32 -17.53
CA HIS A 40 -14.87 11.01 -16.25
C HIS A 40 -13.70 12.00 -16.04
N PRO A 41 -13.87 13.31 -16.30
CA PRO A 41 -12.76 14.27 -16.25
C PRO A 41 -12.09 14.35 -14.88
N LEU A 42 -12.87 14.20 -13.79
CA LEU A 42 -12.34 14.16 -12.42
C LEU A 42 -11.47 12.92 -12.15
N ARG A 43 -11.62 11.84 -12.92
CA ARG A 43 -10.83 10.61 -12.78
C ARG A 43 -9.35 10.84 -13.09
N ILE A 44 -9.04 11.84 -13.92
CA ILE A 44 -7.64 12.25 -14.20
C ILE A 44 -6.93 12.68 -12.92
N ALA A 45 -7.58 13.52 -12.11
CA ALA A 45 -7.04 13.91 -10.81
C ALA A 45 -6.90 12.70 -9.89
N GLY A 46 -7.88 11.79 -9.91
CA GLY A 46 -7.81 10.50 -9.22
C GLY A 46 -6.57 9.68 -9.61
N TYR A 47 -6.27 9.56 -10.90
CA TYR A 47 -5.09 8.83 -11.36
C TYR A 47 -3.76 9.44 -10.92
N LEU A 48 -3.69 10.78 -10.83
CA LEU A 48 -2.51 11.46 -10.32
C LEU A 48 -2.36 11.31 -8.80
N LEU A 49 -3.48 11.40 -8.06
CA LEU A 49 -3.49 11.33 -6.60
C LEU A 49 -3.38 9.91 -6.05
N HIS A 50 -3.89 8.92 -6.78
CA HIS A 50 -3.91 7.52 -6.33
C HIS A 50 -2.52 6.98 -5.93
N PRO A 51 -1.46 7.07 -6.75
CA PRO A 51 -0.13 6.57 -6.35
C PRO A 51 0.44 7.32 -5.14
N ILE A 52 0.10 8.60 -4.97
CA ILE A 52 0.52 9.40 -3.82
C ILE A 52 -0.18 8.90 -2.55
N GLY A 53 -1.51 8.74 -2.60
CA GLY A 53 -2.29 8.20 -1.49
C GLY A 53 -1.87 6.78 -1.13
N TYR A 54 -1.63 5.92 -2.12
CA TYR A 54 -1.10 4.57 -1.91
C TYR A 54 0.26 4.61 -1.19
N THR A 55 1.14 5.52 -1.57
CA THR A 55 2.44 5.69 -0.92
C THR A 55 2.28 6.14 0.54
N PHE A 56 1.40 7.10 0.82
CA PHE A 56 1.13 7.54 2.19
C PHE A 56 0.52 6.43 3.05
N GLU A 57 -0.39 5.64 2.49
CA GLU A 57 -0.98 4.49 3.17
C GLU A 57 0.10 3.52 3.65
N TRP A 58 1.03 3.15 2.77
CA TRP A 58 2.06 2.17 3.11
C TRP A 58 3.18 2.72 3.99
N LEU A 59 3.61 3.96 3.78
CA LEU A 59 4.76 4.52 4.46
C LEU A 59 4.41 5.25 5.76
N LEU A 60 3.22 5.83 5.86
CA LEU A 60 2.81 6.63 7.02
C LEU A 60 1.67 5.95 7.77
N PHE A 61 0.51 5.80 7.14
CA PHE A 61 -0.71 5.44 7.86
C PHE A 61 -0.65 4.02 8.43
N ARG A 62 -0.17 3.02 7.67
CA ARG A 62 -0.04 1.64 8.15
C ARG A 62 0.95 1.48 9.31
N PRO A 63 2.18 2.02 9.26
CA PRO A 63 3.08 1.99 10.41
C PRO A 63 2.52 2.69 11.64
N ILE A 64 1.92 3.88 11.47
CA ILE A 64 1.32 4.64 12.59
C ILE A 64 0.18 3.83 13.21
N HIS A 65 -0.69 3.24 12.39
CA HIS A 65 -1.77 2.39 12.87
C HIS A 65 -1.24 1.25 13.74
N ARG A 66 -0.20 0.53 13.28
CA ARG A 66 0.42 -0.57 14.06
C ARG A 66 1.04 -0.09 15.37
N LEU A 67 1.60 1.12 15.40
CA LEU A 67 2.18 1.69 16.61
C LEU A 67 1.08 2.00 17.63
N VAL A 68 -0.01 2.62 17.17
CA VAL A 68 -1.11 3.07 18.03
C VAL A 68 -2.02 1.92 18.46
N SER A 69 -2.12 0.86 17.67
CA SER A 69 -2.96 -0.31 17.96
C SER A 69 -2.40 -1.26 19.03
N GLN A 70 -1.36 -0.86 19.78
CA GLN A 70 -0.79 -1.69 20.83
C GLN A 70 -1.70 -1.73 22.06
N PRO A 71 -1.85 -2.88 22.77
CA PRO A 71 -2.75 -3.00 23.92
C PRO A 71 -2.51 -1.97 25.03
N GLY A 72 -1.24 -1.61 25.28
CA GLY A 72 -0.87 -0.61 26.30
C GLY A 72 -1.19 0.84 25.90
N LEU A 73 -1.48 1.09 24.62
CA LEU A 73 -1.77 2.42 24.08
C LEU A 73 -3.27 2.63 23.81
N ALA A 74 -4.09 1.58 23.97
CA ALA A 74 -5.53 1.63 23.78
C ALA A 74 -6.22 2.67 24.66
N GLN A 75 -5.76 2.89 25.90
CA GLN A 75 -6.32 3.89 26.81
C GLN A 75 -6.06 5.34 26.33
N VAL A 76 -4.92 5.58 25.69
CA VAL A 76 -4.52 6.93 25.25
C VAL A 76 -5.13 7.28 23.90
N PHE A 77 -5.14 6.33 22.97
CA PHE A 77 -5.61 6.57 21.60
C PHE A 77 -7.01 6.01 21.32
N GLY A 78 -7.65 5.36 22.29
CA GLY A 78 -9.00 4.82 22.15
C GLY A 78 -9.12 3.69 21.14
N HIS A 79 -8.02 3.01 20.77
CA HIS A 79 -8.05 1.96 19.78
C HIS A 79 -8.75 0.70 20.33
N ARG A 80 -9.84 0.29 19.70
CA ARG A 80 -10.52 -1.00 19.92
C ARG A 80 -10.37 -1.84 18.66
N ALA A 81 -10.07 -3.13 18.82
CA ALA A 81 -10.01 -4.01 17.66
C ALA A 81 -11.43 -4.21 17.13
N HIS A 82 -11.58 -4.20 15.80
CA HIS A 82 -12.86 -4.55 15.18
C HIS A 82 -13.21 -6.00 15.54
N GLY A 83 -14.30 -6.18 16.29
CA GLY A 83 -14.75 -7.47 16.82
C GLY A 83 -14.87 -7.52 18.34
N ASP A 84 -14.24 -6.60 19.07
CA ASP A 84 -14.33 -6.57 20.54
C ASP A 84 -15.76 -6.27 21.03
N ASP A 85 -16.52 -5.45 20.27
CA ASP A 85 -17.91 -5.11 20.58
C ASP A 85 -18.88 -6.29 20.38
N ALA A 86 -18.57 -7.20 19.45
CA ALA A 86 -19.38 -8.39 19.18
C ALA A 86 -19.29 -9.41 20.33
N ALA A 87 -18.17 -9.42 21.07
CA ALA A 87 -17.98 -10.28 22.23
C ALA A 87 -18.68 -9.76 23.50
N VAL A 88 -18.96 -8.45 23.59
CA VAL A 88 -19.65 -7.82 24.73
C VAL A 88 -21.17 -7.94 24.62
N GLY A 89 -21.73 -7.90 23.40
CA GLY A 89 -23.18 -8.10 23.17
C GLY A 89 -23.67 -9.55 23.24
N ALA A 90 -22.76 -10.52 23.37
CA ALA A 90 -23.06 -11.96 23.40
C ALA A 90 -23.00 -12.57 24.82
N ARG A 91 -22.91 -11.75 25.87
CA ARG A 91 -22.89 -12.18 27.28
C ARG A 91 -24.08 -11.65 28.06
#